data_AF-A0A350BY44-F1
#
_entry.id   AF-A0A350BY44-F1
#
_cell.length_a   1.000
_cell.length_b   1.000
_cell.length_c   1.000
_cell.angle_alpha   90.00
_cell.angle_beta   90.00
_cell.angle_gamma   90.00
#
_symmetry.space_group_name_H-M   'P 1'
#
loop_
_entity.id
_entity.type
_entity.pdbx_description
1 polymer ?
#
loop_
_entity_poly.entity_id
_entity_poly.type
_entity_poly.pdbx_seq_one_letter_code
_entity_poly.pdbx_strand_id
1 'polypeptide(L)' 'MYEKEFSTRLCELRLEKGVSAREMSLSLGQSASYINRIENGKMLPSMGGFFKICDYLSITPAFFFQPKE' A
#
# COMPACT_ATOMS: atom_id res chain seq x y z
N MET A 1 12.60 3.79 -10.02
CA MET A 1 13.33 3.70 -8.75
C MET A 1 12.34 3.88 -7.59
N TYR A 2 11.74 5.07 -7.45
CA TYR A 2 10.73 5.35 -6.42
C TYR A 2 9.44 4.51 -6.48
N GLU A 3 8.94 4.15 -7.68
CA GLU A 3 7.74 3.31 -7.79
C GLU A 3 7.95 1.90 -7.24
N LYS A 4 9.17 1.36 -7.43
CA LYS A 4 9.54 0.05 -6.92
C LYS A 4 9.65 0.09 -5.40
N GLU A 5 10.30 1.12 -4.85
CA GLU A 5 10.40 1.35 -3.41
C GLU A 5 9.01 1.51 -2.77
N PHE A 6 8.11 2.28 -3.39
CA PHE A 6 6.72 2.40 -2.95
C PHE A 6 6.02 1.03 -2.90
N SER A 7 6.14 0.26 -3.98
CA SER A 7 5.50 -1.06 -4.12
C SER A 7 6.01 -2.04 -3.07
N THR A 8 7.32 -2.09 -2.87
CA THR A 8 7.98 -2.91 -1.84
C THR A 8 7.53 -2.50 -0.45
N ARG A 9 7.56 -1.20 -0.13
CA ARG A 9 7.17 -0.66 1.18
C ARG A 9 5.71 -0.95 1.50
N LEU A 10 4.81 -0.82 0.52
CA LEU A 10 3.39 -1.18 0.68
C LEU A 10 3.22 -2.67 1.01
N CYS A 11 3.93 -3.54 0.28
CA CYS A 11 3.88 -4.98 0.52
C CYS A 11 4.37 -5.34 1.93
N GLU A 12 5.48 -4.76 2.37
CA GLU A 12 6.04 -4.98 3.72
C GLU A 12 5.04 -4.58 4.80
N LEU A 13 4.52 -3.36 4.75
CA LEU A 13 3.56 -2.85 5.76
C LEU A 13 2.27 -3.68 5.77
N ARG A 14 1.82 -4.13 4.61
CA ARG A 14 0.64 -5.01 4.51
C ARG A 14 0.92 -6.36 5.16
N LEU A 15 2.09 -6.94 4.93
CA LEU A 15 2.50 -8.22 5.54
C LEU A 15 2.71 -8.09 7.05
N GLU A 16 3.27 -6.98 7.52
CA GLU A 16 3.41 -6.64 8.95
C GLU A 16 2.03 -6.55 9.64
N LYS A 17 1.00 -6.05 8.93
CA LYS A 17 -0.40 -6.06 9.41
C LYS A 17 -1.06 -7.45 9.34
N GLY A 18 -0.47 -8.42 8.61
CA GLY A 18 -0.97 -9.79 8.51
C GLY A 18 -2.17 -9.98 7.57
N VAL A 19 -2.41 -9.07 6.62
CA VAL A 19 -3.57 -9.12 5.71
C VAL A 19 -3.17 -9.43 4.27
N SER A 20 -4.06 -10.07 3.51
CA SER A 20 -3.82 -10.33 2.08
C SER A 20 -4.03 -9.08 1.22
N ALA A 21 -3.37 -8.99 0.06
CA ALA A 21 -3.60 -7.89 -0.90
C ALA A 21 -5.07 -7.79 -1.34
N ARG A 22 -5.73 -8.94 -1.49
CA ARG A 22 -7.16 -9.02 -1.83
C ARG A 22 -8.03 -8.43 -0.73
N GLU A 23 -7.82 -8.86 0.52
CA GLU A 23 -8.57 -8.39 1.69
C GLU A 23 -8.40 -6.88 1.90
N MET A 24 -7.16 -6.38 1.81
CA MET A 24 -6.88 -4.95 1.91
C MET A 24 -7.57 -4.18 0.78
N SER A 25 -7.56 -4.69 -0.46
CA SER A 25 -8.25 -4.05 -1.58
C SER A 25 -9.75 -3.91 -1.34
N LEU A 26 -10.40 -4.98 -0.87
CA LEU A 26 -11.83 -4.99 -0.58
C LEU A 26 -12.17 -4.06 0.60
N SER A 27 -11.34 -4.05 1.63
CA SER A 27 -11.53 -3.16 2.79
C SER A 27 -11.41 -1.68 2.44
N LEU A 28 -10.61 -1.35 1.41
CA LEU A 28 -10.49 0.00 0.85
C LEU A 28 -11.62 0.36 -0.13
N GLY A 29 -12.61 -0.52 -0.31
CA GLY A 29 -13.71 -0.37 -1.27
C GLY A 29 -13.24 -0.40 -2.73
N GLN A 30 -12.12 -1.07 -3.01
CA GLN A 30 -11.54 -1.20 -4.34
C GLN A 30 -11.79 -2.61 -4.91
N SER A 31 -11.51 -2.80 -6.19
CA SER A 31 -11.54 -4.13 -6.81
C SER A 31 -10.48 -5.05 -6.17
N ALA A 32 -10.75 -6.36 -6.15
CA ALA A 32 -9.88 -7.36 -5.51
C ALA A 32 -8.41 -7.36 -5.98
N SER A 33 -8.11 -6.76 -7.13
CA SER A 33 -6.76 -6.67 -7.70
C SER A 33 -6.03 -5.37 -7.38
N TYR A 34 -6.67 -4.39 -6.74
CA TYR A 34 -6.12 -3.04 -6.59
C TYR A 34 -4.74 -2.99 -5.93
N ILE A 35 -4.63 -3.50 -4.69
CA ILE A 35 -3.34 -3.53 -3.97
C ILE A 35 -2.33 -4.41 -4.69
N ASN A 36 -2.77 -5.55 -5.24
CA ASN A 36 -1.87 -6.44 -5.98
C ASN A 36 -1.28 -5.74 -7.22
N ARG A 37 -2.05 -4.94 -7.95
CA ARG A 37 -1.55 -4.17 -9.09
C ARG A 37 -0.54 -3.12 -8.68
N ILE A 38 -0.72 -2.50 -7.51
CA ILE A 38 0.24 -1.54 -6.95
C ILE A 38 1.53 -2.24 -6.56
N GLU A 39 1.46 -3.34 -5.80
CA GLU A 39 2.65 -4.10 -5.36
C GLU A 39 3.46 -4.70 -6.52
N ASN A 40 2.79 -5.00 -7.65
CA ASN A 40 3.45 -5.48 -8.87
C ASN A 40 3.89 -4.34 -9.81
N GLY A 41 3.84 -3.09 -9.37
CA GLY A 41 4.26 -1.92 -10.14
C GLY A 41 3.45 -1.69 -11.42
N LYS A 42 2.22 -2.22 -11.50
CA LYS A 42 1.33 -2.02 -12.67
C LYS A 42 0.63 -0.67 -12.64
N MET A 43 0.55 -0.04 -11.47
CA MET A 43 0.02 1.30 -11.27
C MET A 43 0.46 1.86 -9.91
N LEU A 44 0.39 3.17 -9.75
CA LEU A 44 0.42 3.84 -8.45
C LEU A 44 -1.01 4.17 -7.99
N PRO A 45 -1.27 4.26 -6.67
CA PRO A 45 -2.50 4.86 -6.20
C PRO A 45 -2.53 6.36 -6.53
N SER A 46 -3.72 6.95 -6.62
CA SER A 46 -3.85 8.40 -6.55
C SER A 46 -3.47 8.89 -5.16
N MET A 47 -3.21 10.19 -4.97
CA MET A 47 -2.95 10.75 -3.63
C MET A 47 -4.07 10.44 -2.63
N GLY A 48 -5.33 10.52 -3.07
CA GLY A 48 -6.47 10.13 -2.23
C GLY A 48 -6.49 8.64 -1.89
N GLY A 49 -6.10 7.76 -2.84
CA GLY A 49 -5.94 6.33 -2.57
C GLY A 49 -4.80 6.04 -1.59
N PHE A 50 -3.69 6.77 -1.72
CA PHE A 50 -2.55 6.67 -0.81
C PHE A 50 -2.91 7.04 0.63
N PHE A 51 -3.67 8.12 0.86
CA PHE A 51 -4.11 8.47 2.21
C PHE A 51 -5.03 7.41 2.81
N LYS A 52 -5.96 6.85 2.04
CA LYS A 52 -6.80 5.73 2.50
C LYS A 52 -5.97 4.49 2.86
N ILE A 53 -4.91 4.21 2.10
CA ILE A 53 -3.95 3.14 2.41
C ILE A 53 -3.26 3.42 3.76
N CYS A 54 -2.79 4.65 3.98
CA CYS A 54 -2.15 5.05 5.25
C CYS A 54 -3.12 4.90 6.43
N ASP A 55 -4.35 5.38 6.29
CA ASP A 55 -5.40 5.26 7.31
C ASP A 55 -5.68 3.78 7.65
N TYR A 56 -5.83 2.93 6.63
CA TYR A 56 -6.05 1.50 6.81
C TYR A 56 -4.88 0.83 7.53
N LEU A 57 -3.65 1.20 7.21
CA LEU A 57 -2.44 0.70 7.85
C LEU A 57 -2.19 1.33 9.23
N SER A 58 -2.96 2.37 9.60
CA SER A 58 -2.81 3.14 10.84
C SER A 58 -1.43 3.77 10.99
N ILE A 59 -0.92 4.32 9.87
CA ILE A 59 0.38 4.98 9.79
C ILE A 59 0.23 6.39 9.23
N THR A 60 1.23 7.25 9.48
CA THR A 60 1.31 8.55 8.82
C THR A 60 1.95 8.39 7.43
N PRO A 61 1.64 9.29 6.47
CA PRO A 61 2.35 9.36 5.20
C PRO A 61 3.87 9.48 5.34
N ALA A 62 4.33 10.22 6.35
CA ALA A 62 5.76 10.37 6.64
C ALA A 62 6.41 9.03 7.03
N PHE A 63 5.74 8.24 7.88
CA PHE A 63 6.21 6.90 8.26
C PHE A 63 6.27 5.94 7.06
N PHE A 64 5.33 6.06 6.12
CA PHE A 64 5.37 5.25 4.90
C PHE A 64 6.68 5.45 4.15
N PHE A 65 7.13 6.69 3.97
CA PHE A 65 8.37 7.02 3.25
C PHE A 65 9.63 7.04 4.12
N GLN A 66 9.52 6.71 5.40
CA GLN A 66 10.68 6.64 6.28
C GLN A 66 11.59 5.46 5.85
N PRO A 67 12.90 5.70 5.66
CA PRO A 67 13.86 4.62 5.41
C PRO A 67 13.89 3.63 6.57
N LYS A 68 14.06 2.33 6.27
CA LYS A 68 14.44 1.35 7.29
C LYS A 68 15.95 1.50 7.53
N GLU A 69 16.33 1.74 8.79
CA GLU A 69 17.74 1.73 9.24
C GLU A 69 18.34 0.31 9.20
#